data_AF-A0A814ZHF0-F1
#
_entry.id   AF-A0A814ZHF0-F1
#
_cell.length_a   1.000
_cell.length_b   1.000
_cell.length_c   1.000
_cell.angle_alpha   90.00
_cell.angle_beta   90.00
_cell.angle_gamma   90.00
#
_symmetry.space_group_name_H-M   'P 1'
#
loop_
_entity.id
_entity.type
_entity.pdbx_description
1 polymer ?
#
loop_
_entity_poly.entity_id
_entity_poly.type
_entity_poly.pdbx_seq_one_letter_code
_entity_poly.pdbx_strand_id
1 'polypeptide(L)'
;MNLTCVRLTYSIDVTRSSSLAVYQSFLRLNLTLALKGFIENNPLLINRSISYVFDSILNTLGKYNILVLLDNHISKAMWCCNEFDGNGFWGDRYFDVEQWIDGLIFMTKKTINRSYIIGMSLRNELRSLRQNLPEWYYYVLRGIGEAISSINSRLLIIISDLNYDLDLSFIRLLSIQELVP
;
A
#
# COMPACT_ATOMS: atom_id res chain seq x y z
N MET A 1 7.39 0.73 27.14
CA MET A 1 6.42 0.58 26.04
C MET A 1 6.96 -0.49 25.11
N ASN A 2 6.25 -1.60 24.88
CA ASN A 2 6.71 -2.62 23.94
C ASN A 2 6.33 -2.15 22.53
N LEU A 3 7.32 -1.83 21.70
CA LEU A 3 7.12 -1.34 20.32
C LEU A 3 6.97 -2.52 19.38
N THR A 4 5.79 -3.15 19.38
CA THR A 4 5.45 -4.16 18.36
C THR A 4 4.80 -3.44 17.18
N CYS A 5 5.39 -3.54 16.00
CA CYS A 5 4.89 -2.94 14.77
C CYS A 5 4.76 -4.00 13.68
N VAL A 6 3.69 -3.92 12.89
CA VAL A 6 3.52 -4.73 11.69
C VAL A 6 3.54 -3.85 10.44
N ARG A 7 4.28 -4.30 9.43
CA ARG A 7 4.16 -3.82 8.06
C ARG A 7 2.97 -4.53 7.42
N LEU A 8 1.83 -3.85 7.33
CA LEU A 8 0.60 -4.41 6.76
C LEU A 8 0.52 -4.07 5.27
N THR A 9 0.83 -5.06 4.44
CA THR A 9 0.91 -4.91 2.99
C THR A 9 -0.48 -4.89 2.35
N TYR A 10 -0.61 -4.10 1.28
CA TYR A 10 -1.79 -4.09 0.43
C TYR A 10 -1.41 -3.81 -1.03
N SER A 11 -2.28 -4.23 -1.95
CA SER A 11 -2.19 -3.88 -3.36
C SER A 11 -3.20 -2.81 -3.77
N ILE A 12 -2.97 -2.13 -4.89
CA ILE A 12 -3.98 -1.23 -5.46
C ILE A 12 -5.24 -2.00 -5.88
N ASP A 13 -5.13 -3.27 -6.28
CA ASP A 13 -6.31 -4.12 -6.50
C ASP A 13 -7.21 -4.26 -5.26
N VAL A 14 -6.64 -4.29 -4.05
CA VAL A 14 -7.41 -4.33 -2.79
C VAL A 14 -8.25 -3.07 -2.62
N THR A 15 -7.70 -1.89 -2.95
CA THR A 15 -8.42 -0.62 -2.83
C THR A 15 -9.51 -0.50 -3.89
N ARG A 16 -9.21 -0.92 -5.14
CA ARG A 16 -10.16 -0.92 -6.27
C ARG A 16 -11.29 -1.93 -6.11
N SER A 17 -11.02 -3.04 -5.41
CA SER A 17 -12.00 -4.12 -5.20
C SER A 17 -12.62 -4.06 -3.80
N SER A 18 -12.44 -2.94 -3.10
CA SER A 18 -12.75 -2.80 -1.67
C SER A 18 -14.22 -3.04 -1.32
N SER A 19 -15.14 -2.82 -2.26
CA SER A 19 -16.58 -3.06 -2.09
C SER A 19 -17.01 -4.50 -2.35
N LEU A 20 -16.20 -5.32 -3.04
CA LEU A 20 -16.55 -6.71 -3.31
C LEU A 20 -16.63 -7.51 -2.03
N ALA A 21 -17.60 -8.42 -1.96
CA ALA A 21 -17.63 -9.41 -0.90
C ALA A 21 -16.41 -10.34 -1.02
N VAL A 22 -15.89 -10.82 0.12
CA VAL A 22 -14.71 -11.68 0.16
C VAL A 22 -14.87 -12.89 -0.77
N TYR A 23 -16.00 -13.58 -0.73
CA TYR A 23 -16.24 -14.73 -1.62
C TYR A 23 -16.19 -14.35 -3.11
N GLN A 24 -16.72 -13.18 -3.49
CA GLN A 24 -16.69 -12.70 -4.88
C GLN A 24 -15.26 -12.45 -5.33
N SER A 25 -14.43 -11.88 -4.45
CA SER A 25 -13.01 -11.65 -4.76
C SER A 25 -12.27 -12.97 -4.98
N PHE A 26 -12.46 -13.96 -4.10
CA PHE A 26 -11.86 -15.28 -4.27
C PHE A 26 -12.28 -15.96 -5.58
N LEU A 27 -13.58 -15.93 -5.91
CA LEU A 27 -14.09 -16.51 -7.16
C LEU A 27 -13.53 -15.80 -8.40
N ARG A 28 -13.49 -14.46 -8.37
CA ARG A 28 -12.93 -13.65 -9.48
C ARG A 28 -11.46 -13.94 -9.73
N LEU A 29 -10.69 -14.22 -8.67
CA LEU A 29 -9.26 -14.57 -8.74
C LEU A 29 -9.02 -16.07 -8.97
N ASN A 30 -10.08 -16.88 -9.12
CA ASN A 30 -10.00 -18.33 -9.24
C ASN A 30 -9.26 -19.03 -8.07
N LEU A 31 -9.42 -18.50 -6.86
CA LEU A 31 -8.74 -18.96 -5.65
C LEU A 31 -9.62 -19.93 -4.84
N THR A 32 -10.09 -21.00 -5.46
CA THR A 32 -11.09 -21.94 -4.89
C THR A 32 -10.59 -22.66 -3.64
N LEU A 33 -9.32 -23.09 -3.60
CA LEU A 33 -8.74 -23.73 -2.41
C LEU A 33 -8.62 -22.75 -1.23
N ALA A 34 -8.19 -21.52 -1.50
CA ALA A 34 -8.08 -20.49 -0.47
C ALA A 34 -9.46 -20.05 0.03
N LEU A 35 -10.47 -20.01 -0.86
CA LEU A 35 -11.86 -19.78 -0.48
C LEU A 35 -12.36 -20.82 0.52
N LYS A 36 -12.09 -22.11 0.26
CA LYS A 36 -12.45 -23.21 1.18
C LYS A 36 -11.82 -23.00 2.55
N GLY A 37 -10.50 -22.77 2.59
CA GLY A 37 -9.79 -22.50 3.85
C GLY A 37 -10.31 -21.24 4.56
N PHE A 38 -10.68 -20.20 3.82
CA PHE A 38 -11.26 -18.98 4.40
C PHE A 38 -12.64 -19.25 5.02
N ILE A 39 -13.51 -20.02 4.35
CA ILE A 39 -14.84 -20.39 4.88
C ILE A 39 -14.69 -21.21 6.16
N GLU A 40 -13.76 -22.16 6.19
CA GLU A 40 -13.52 -23.02 7.36
C GLU A 40 -13.03 -22.23 8.58
N ASN A 41 -12.16 -21.23 8.37
CA ASN A 41 -11.49 -20.54 9.47
C ASN A 41 -12.11 -19.16 9.81
N ASN A 42 -12.80 -18.52 8.86
CA ASN A 42 -13.32 -17.16 8.98
C ASN A 42 -14.76 -17.01 8.43
N PRO A 43 -15.70 -17.89 8.80
CA PRO A 43 -17.03 -17.95 8.17
C PRO A 43 -17.83 -16.65 8.32
N LEU A 44 -17.62 -15.88 9.40
CA LEU A 44 -18.33 -14.62 9.65
C LEU A 44 -17.92 -13.46 8.73
N LEU A 45 -16.78 -13.59 8.04
CA LEU A 45 -16.23 -12.56 7.17
C LEU A 45 -16.52 -12.80 5.68
N ILE A 46 -17.03 -13.98 5.32
CA ILE A 46 -17.13 -14.40 3.91
C ILE A 46 -18.02 -13.51 3.04
N ASN A 47 -19.10 -12.99 3.65
CA ASN A 47 -20.05 -12.09 2.99
C ASN A 47 -19.75 -10.61 3.26
N ARG A 48 -18.68 -10.29 3.99
CA ARG A 48 -18.25 -8.92 4.23
C ARG A 48 -17.46 -8.40 3.05
N SER A 49 -17.42 -7.08 2.89
CA SER A 49 -16.59 -6.45 1.87
C SER A 49 -15.11 -6.57 2.21
N ILE A 50 -14.24 -6.53 1.20
CA ILE A 50 -12.78 -6.48 1.41
C ILE A 50 -12.41 -5.31 2.34
N SER A 51 -13.02 -4.13 2.15
CA SER A 51 -12.80 -2.97 3.02
C SER A 51 -13.13 -3.28 4.48
N TYR A 52 -14.26 -3.93 4.74
CA TYR A 52 -14.67 -4.28 6.09
C TYR A 52 -13.68 -5.24 6.75
N VAL A 53 -13.20 -6.25 6.02
CA VAL A 53 -12.21 -7.18 6.54
C VAL A 53 -10.90 -6.47 6.83
N PHE A 54 -10.45 -5.57 5.95
CA PHE A 54 -9.25 -4.77 6.17
C PHE A 54 -9.40 -3.88 7.42
N ASP A 55 -10.53 -3.20 7.58
CA ASP A 55 -10.82 -2.39 8.77
C ASP A 55 -10.88 -3.23 10.05
N SER A 56 -11.39 -4.46 9.96
CA SER A 56 -11.41 -5.40 11.08
C SER A 56 -10.00 -5.77 11.52
N ILE A 57 -9.09 -6.06 10.58
CA ILE A 57 -7.67 -6.34 10.87
C ILE A 57 -7.02 -5.14 11.54
N LEU A 58 -7.18 -3.94 10.99
CA LEU A 58 -6.63 -2.70 11.57
C LEU A 58 -7.13 -2.46 13.00
N ASN A 59 -8.44 -2.60 13.22
CA ASN A 59 -9.04 -2.40 14.53
C ASN A 59 -8.55 -3.45 15.54
N THR A 60 -8.37 -4.71 15.11
CA THR A 60 -7.80 -5.76 15.95
C THR A 60 -6.36 -5.46 16.34
N LEU A 61 -5.51 -5.02 15.40
CA LEU A 61 -4.12 -4.65 15.71
C LEU A 61 -4.05 -3.52 16.75
N GLY A 62 -4.86 -2.48 16.57
CA GLY A 62 -4.98 -1.37 17.53
C GLY A 62 -5.45 -1.81 18.91
N LYS A 63 -6.45 -2.71 18.98
CA LYS A 63 -6.93 -3.28 20.25
C LYS A 63 -5.83 -3.99 21.05
N TYR A 64 -4.86 -4.59 20.35
CA TYR A 64 -3.71 -5.28 20.96
C TYR A 64 -2.46 -4.40 21.11
N ASN A 65 -2.59 -3.08 20.94
CA ASN A 65 -1.48 -2.12 21.00
C ASN A 65 -0.34 -2.44 20.02
N ILE A 66 -0.67 -3.02 18.86
CA ILE A 66 0.28 -3.25 17.77
C ILE A 66 0.23 -2.05 16.83
N LEU A 67 1.40 -1.42 16.63
CA LEU A 67 1.55 -0.34 15.68
C LEU A 67 1.48 -0.86 14.25
N VAL A 68 1.00 -0.03 13.33
CA VAL A 68 0.81 -0.39 11.93
C VAL A 68 1.50 0.59 11.02
N LEU A 69 2.32 0.05 10.13
CA LEU A 69 2.80 0.72 8.93
C LEU A 69 2.04 0.13 7.74
N LEU A 70 1.22 0.93 7.06
CA LEU A 70 0.58 0.46 5.83
C LEU A 70 1.61 0.48 4.71
N ASP A 71 1.63 -0.56 3.89
CA ASP A 71 2.62 -0.69 2.83
C ASP A 71 1.98 -0.96 1.48
N ASN A 72 2.04 0.02 0.57
CA ASN A 72 1.62 -0.23 -0.80
C ASN A 72 2.68 -1.10 -1.50
N HIS A 73 2.41 -2.40 -1.54
CA HIS A 73 3.42 -3.37 -1.97
C HIS A 73 3.46 -3.53 -3.49
N ILE A 74 2.30 -3.64 -4.11
CA ILE A 74 2.13 -3.88 -5.56
C ILE A 74 0.85 -3.22 -6.07
N SER A 75 0.69 -3.13 -7.39
CA SER A 75 -0.54 -2.60 -7.97
C SER A 75 -1.51 -3.73 -8.29
N LYS A 76 -1.13 -4.61 -9.22
CA LYS A 76 -1.83 -5.85 -9.50
C LYS A 76 -1.45 -6.91 -8.49
N ALA A 77 -2.43 -7.55 -7.86
CA ALA A 77 -2.19 -8.63 -6.92
C ALA A 77 -1.66 -9.88 -7.65
N MET A 78 -0.37 -10.16 -7.49
CA MET A 78 0.31 -11.32 -8.08
C MET A 78 1.63 -11.62 -7.36
N TRP A 79 2.28 -12.73 -7.71
CA TRP A 79 3.65 -12.98 -7.29
C TRP A 79 4.59 -11.97 -7.94
N CYS A 80 5.45 -11.37 -7.13
CA CYS A 80 6.47 -10.40 -7.50
C CYS A 80 7.84 -10.95 -7.00
N CYS A 81 8.98 -10.27 -7.10
CA CYS A 81 9.24 -8.87 -7.42
C CYS A 81 10.44 -8.81 -8.36
N ASN A 82 10.19 -8.95 -9.67
CA ASN A 82 11.24 -8.86 -10.69
C ASN A 82 10.99 -7.65 -11.59
N GLU A 83 12.03 -7.21 -12.31
CA GLU A 83 11.97 -6.02 -13.18
C GLU A 83 10.98 -6.12 -14.36
N PHE A 84 10.41 -7.30 -14.63
CA PHE A 84 9.47 -7.54 -15.73
C PHE A 84 8.04 -7.88 -15.25
N ASP A 85 7.77 -7.83 -13.95
CA ASP A 85 6.45 -8.16 -13.40
C ASP A 85 5.37 -7.11 -13.71
N GLY A 86 5.77 -5.95 -14.25
CA GLY A 86 4.90 -4.86 -14.65
C GLY A 86 4.33 -4.04 -13.49
N ASN A 87 4.84 -4.20 -12.27
CA ASN A 87 4.47 -3.45 -11.07
C ASN A 87 5.61 -2.55 -10.57
N GLY A 88 6.77 -2.54 -11.22
CA GLY A 88 7.98 -2.03 -10.60
C GLY A 88 8.09 -0.49 -10.55
N PHE A 89 7.61 0.22 -11.56
CA PHE A 89 7.73 1.68 -11.65
C PHE A 89 6.48 2.34 -12.24
N TRP A 90 6.27 3.63 -11.95
CA TRP A 90 5.11 4.37 -12.46
C TRP A 90 5.01 4.29 -13.99
N GLY A 91 3.80 3.96 -14.46
CA GLY A 91 3.50 3.75 -15.87
C GLY A 91 3.92 2.38 -16.43
N ASP A 92 4.44 1.47 -15.61
CA ASP A 92 4.52 0.06 -15.99
C ASP A 92 3.10 -0.52 -16.22
N ARG A 93 3.03 -1.67 -16.89
CA ARG A 93 1.78 -2.32 -17.34
C ARG A 93 0.66 -2.34 -16.30
N TYR A 94 0.99 -2.54 -15.03
CA TYR A 94 0.03 -2.62 -13.93
C TYR A 94 0.13 -1.45 -12.95
N PHE A 95 1.07 -0.52 -13.14
CA PHE A 95 1.29 0.61 -12.25
C PHE A 95 0.76 1.91 -12.87
N ASP A 96 -0.57 1.99 -12.95
CA ASP A 96 -1.28 3.22 -13.26
C ASP A 96 -1.16 4.23 -12.10
N VAL A 97 -0.73 5.45 -12.42
CA VAL A 97 -0.41 6.49 -11.44
C VAL A 97 -1.66 7.00 -10.72
N GLU A 98 -2.73 7.27 -11.45
CA GLU A 98 -3.95 7.84 -10.86
C GLU A 98 -4.65 6.79 -9.99
N GLN A 99 -4.66 5.54 -10.42
CA GLN A 99 -5.16 4.44 -9.59
C GLN A 99 -4.32 4.24 -8.32
N TRP A 100 -3.01 4.47 -8.41
CA TRP A 100 -2.12 4.43 -7.25
C TRP A 100 -2.41 5.58 -6.28
N ILE A 101 -2.53 6.82 -6.76
CA ILE A 101 -2.91 7.99 -5.94
C ILE A 101 -4.26 7.76 -5.26
N ASP A 102 -5.28 7.31 -6.00
CA ASP A 102 -6.60 6.98 -5.45
C ASP A 102 -6.52 5.88 -4.38
N GLY A 103 -5.69 4.87 -4.62
CA GLY A 103 -5.45 3.81 -3.65
C GLY A 103 -4.74 4.30 -2.38
N LEU A 104 -3.75 5.18 -2.51
CA LEU A 104 -3.11 5.84 -1.37
C LEU A 104 -4.10 6.71 -0.59
N ILE A 105 -4.92 7.52 -1.27
CA ILE A 105 -5.98 8.33 -0.64
C ILE A 105 -6.96 7.44 0.12
N PHE A 106 -7.40 6.35 -0.49
CA PHE A 106 -8.32 5.38 0.12
C PHE A 106 -7.75 4.83 1.43
N MET A 107 -6.47 4.46 1.44
CA MET A 107 -5.80 3.91 2.62
C MET A 107 -5.48 4.98 3.66
N THR A 108 -5.11 6.19 3.24
CA THR A 108 -4.87 7.31 4.16
C THR A 108 -6.15 7.68 4.91
N LYS A 109 -7.31 7.68 4.26
CA LYS A 109 -8.60 7.89 4.93
C LYS A 109 -8.89 6.87 6.03
N LYS A 110 -8.37 5.63 5.90
CA LYS A 110 -8.48 4.61 6.97
C LYS A 110 -7.62 4.93 8.18
N THR A 111 -6.64 5.83 8.09
CA THR A 111 -5.79 6.19 9.23
C THR A 111 -6.43 7.22 10.18
N ILE A 112 -7.49 7.90 9.73
CA ILE A 112 -8.21 8.89 10.53
C ILE A 112 -8.75 8.23 11.79
N ASN A 113 -8.52 8.87 12.93
CA ASN A 113 -8.89 8.39 14.27
C ASN A 113 -8.26 7.04 14.67
N ARG A 114 -7.21 6.57 13.99
CA ARG A 114 -6.45 5.35 14.34
C ARG A 114 -5.00 5.69 14.65
N SER A 115 -4.73 6.18 15.87
CA SER A 115 -3.38 6.64 16.30
C SER A 115 -2.30 5.55 16.31
N TYR A 116 -2.70 4.27 16.31
CA TYR A 116 -1.78 3.13 16.20
C TYR A 116 -1.32 2.87 14.76
N ILE A 117 -1.91 3.54 13.76
CA ILE A 117 -1.36 3.56 12.40
C ILE A 117 -0.38 4.74 12.32
N ILE A 118 0.90 4.41 12.32
CA ILE A 118 1.98 5.37 12.50
C ILE A 118 2.58 5.88 11.20
N GLY A 119 2.35 5.17 10.09
CA GLY A 119 2.91 5.55 8.82
C GLY A 119 2.35 4.80 7.63
N MET A 120 2.76 5.25 6.46
CA MET A 120 2.44 4.66 5.17
C MET A 120 3.67 4.66 4.26
N SER A 121 3.96 3.52 3.64
CA SER A 121 4.90 3.43 2.52
C SER A 121 4.18 3.76 1.22
N LEU A 122 4.77 4.66 0.44
CA LEU A 122 4.27 5.07 -0.87
C LEU A 122 4.25 3.90 -1.87
N ARG A 123 5.33 3.12 -1.87
CA ARG A 123 5.54 1.98 -2.77
C ARG A 123 6.64 1.08 -2.20
N ASN A 124 6.61 -0.22 -2.48
CA ASN A 124 7.70 -1.15 -2.20
C ASN A 124 8.64 -1.30 -3.40
N GLU A 125 9.96 -1.17 -3.16
CA GLU A 125 11.06 -1.55 -4.07
C GLU A 125 10.85 -1.08 -5.51
N LEU A 126 10.85 0.24 -5.72
CA LEU A 126 10.76 0.80 -7.06
C LEU A 126 11.92 0.27 -7.93
N ARG A 127 11.54 -0.24 -9.11
CA ARG A 127 12.43 -0.98 -10.00
C ARG A 127 11.81 -0.97 -11.39
N SER A 128 12.60 -0.82 -12.44
CA SER A 128 12.16 -1.11 -13.83
C SER A 128 13.29 -0.69 -14.74
N LEU A 129 13.37 -1.28 -15.94
CA LEU A 129 14.28 -0.79 -16.98
C LEU A 129 13.98 0.65 -17.42
N ARG A 130 12.77 1.15 -17.18
CA ARG A 130 12.36 2.54 -17.50
C ARG A 130 12.46 3.53 -16.35
N GLN A 131 12.88 3.09 -15.15
CA GLN A 131 12.92 3.96 -13.99
C GLN A 131 13.85 5.15 -14.22
N ASN A 132 13.48 6.31 -13.72
CA ASN A 132 14.28 7.53 -13.85
C ASN A 132 14.00 8.48 -12.70
N LEU A 133 15.00 9.30 -12.36
CA LEU A 133 14.93 10.22 -11.23
C LEU A 133 13.87 11.32 -11.38
N PRO A 134 13.68 11.97 -12.55
CA PRO A 134 12.65 12.99 -12.71
C PRO A 134 11.23 12.48 -12.43
N GLU A 135 10.84 11.33 -12.99
CA GLU A 135 9.53 10.73 -12.72
C GLU A 135 9.41 10.27 -11.26
N TRP A 136 10.46 9.66 -10.69
CA TRP A 136 10.48 9.26 -9.28
C TRP A 136 10.17 10.46 -8.38
N TYR A 137 10.89 11.57 -8.57
CA TYR A 137 10.74 12.77 -7.75
C TYR A 137 9.34 13.37 -7.88
N TYR A 138 8.85 13.48 -9.11
CA TYR A 138 7.51 14.00 -9.40
C TYR A 138 6.41 13.17 -8.72
N TYR A 139 6.42 11.84 -8.88
CA TYR A 139 5.36 11.00 -8.33
C TYR A 139 5.47 10.80 -6.81
N VAL A 140 6.67 10.77 -6.25
CA VAL A 140 6.88 10.79 -4.79
C VAL A 140 6.24 12.03 -4.17
N LEU A 141 6.48 13.21 -4.77
CA LEU A 141 5.88 14.46 -4.31
C LEU A 141 4.36 14.43 -4.37
N ARG A 142 3.78 13.93 -5.46
CA ARG A 142 2.32 13.76 -5.57
C ARG A 142 1.79 12.81 -4.50
N GLY A 143 2.42 11.67 -4.27
CA GLY A 143 2.01 10.72 -3.23
C GLY A 143 2.05 11.33 -1.82
N ILE A 144 3.11 12.08 -1.49
CA ILE A 144 3.24 12.78 -0.21
C ILE A 144 2.17 13.85 -0.06
N GLY A 145 2.08 14.75 -1.03
CA GLY A 145 1.25 15.96 -0.95
C GLY A 145 -0.22 15.68 -1.18
N GLU A 146 -0.56 15.07 -2.33
CA GLU A 146 -1.94 14.86 -2.75
C GLU A 146 -2.61 13.73 -1.94
N ALA A 147 -1.90 12.63 -1.69
CA ALA A 147 -2.53 11.42 -1.16
C ALA A 147 -2.44 11.23 0.35
N ILE A 148 -1.34 11.64 0.99
CA ILE A 148 -1.10 11.39 2.42
C ILE A 148 -1.25 12.66 3.26
N SER A 149 -0.39 13.65 3.05
CA SER A 149 -0.26 14.81 3.94
C SER A 149 -1.48 15.73 3.92
N SER A 150 -2.17 15.83 2.79
CA SER A 150 -3.45 16.56 2.65
C SER A 150 -4.59 15.96 3.50
N ILE A 151 -4.48 14.69 3.90
CA ILE A 151 -5.53 13.95 4.62
C ILE A 151 -5.11 13.66 6.06
N ASN A 152 -3.87 13.22 6.29
CA ASN A 152 -3.33 12.96 7.62
C ASN A 152 -1.83 13.24 7.69
N SER A 153 -1.49 14.49 8.03
CA SER A 153 -0.11 14.98 8.17
C SER A 153 0.67 14.43 9.38
N ARG A 154 0.06 13.58 10.22
CA ARG A 154 0.75 12.96 11.37
C ARG A 154 1.49 11.68 11.02
N LEU A 155 1.28 11.14 9.81
CA LEU A 155 1.85 9.87 9.40
C LEU A 155 3.33 10.02 9.04
N LEU A 156 4.14 9.06 9.48
CA LEU A 156 5.45 8.83 8.90
C LEU A 156 5.28 8.33 7.46
N ILE A 157 5.94 8.99 6.50
CA ILE A 157 5.90 8.58 5.10
C ILE A 157 7.20 7.86 4.77
N ILE A 158 7.09 6.60 4.35
CA ILE A 158 8.23 5.82 3.88
C ILE A 158 8.28 5.92 2.36
N ILE A 159 9.44 6.36 1.88
CA ILE A 159 9.70 6.57 0.47
C ILE A 159 10.68 5.48 0.03
N SER A 160 10.22 4.64 -0.88
CA SER A 160 11.04 3.67 -1.59
C SER A 160 11.86 4.39 -2.65
N ASP A 161 12.98 3.76 -2.97
CA ASP A 161 14.04 4.28 -3.78
C ASP A 161 14.28 3.41 -5.02
N LEU A 162 15.12 3.87 -5.94
CA LEU A 162 15.38 3.18 -7.20
C LEU A 162 16.16 1.88 -7.00
N ASN A 163 16.15 1.03 -8.02
CA ASN A 163 16.93 -0.22 -8.06
C ASN A 163 16.62 -1.16 -6.89
N TYR A 164 15.35 -1.45 -6.60
CA TYR A 164 14.96 -2.33 -5.49
C TYR A 164 15.36 -1.76 -4.12
N ASP A 165 15.22 -0.44 -3.93
CA ASP A 165 15.68 0.28 -2.74
C ASP A 165 17.21 0.24 -2.52
N LEU A 166 18.00 0.00 -3.56
CA LEU A 166 19.47 -0.15 -3.46
C LEU A 166 20.26 1.11 -3.83
N ASP A 167 19.63 2.20 -4.32
CA ASP A 167 20.35 3.36 -4.87
C ASP A 167 19.86 4.73 -4.37
N LEU A 168 20.10 5.03 -3.10
CA LEU A 168 19.71 6.31 -2.48
C LEU A 168 20.69 7.45 -2.83
N SER A 169 21.60 7.23 -3.78
CA SER A 169 22.74 8.10 -4.00
C SER A 169 22.35 9.51 -4.45
N PHE A 170 21.22 9.62 -5.15
CA PHE A 170 20.69 10.88 -5.68
C PHE A 170 20.11 11.81 -4.64
N ILE A 171 19.75 11.32 -3.44
CA ILE A 171 19.22 12.16 -2.35
C ILE A 171 20.27 13.18 -1.87
N ARG A 172 21.56 12.88 -2.09
CA ARG A 172 22.65 13.84 -1.85
C ARG A 172 22.59 15.06 -2.77
N LEU A 173 21.93 14.94 -3.93
CA LEU A 173 21.83 15.97 -4.95
C LEU A 173 20.48 16.69 -4.92
N LEU A 174 19.42 16.01 -4.47
CA LEU A 174 18.07 16.55 -4.34
C LEU A 174 17.57 16.31 -2.91
N SER A 175 17.56 17.37 -2.11
CA SER A 175 17.10 17.32 -0.73
C SER A 175 15.61 16.95 -0.67
N ILE A 176 15.30 15.93 0.13
CA ILE A 176 13.92 15.56 0.46
C ILE A 176 13.30 16.55 1.49
N GLN A 177 14.11 17.37 2.16
CA GLN A 177 13.63 18.30 3.20
C GLN A 177 12.80 19.46 2.64
N GLU A 178 12.88 19.73 1.34
CA GLU A 178 11.99 20.68 0.66
C GLU A 178 10.62 20.05 0.26
N LEU A 179 10.41 18.76 0.52
CA LEU A 179 9.26 17.96 0.02
C LEU A 179 8.09 17.84 1.00
N VAL A 180 8.20 18.38 2.21
CA VAL A 180 7.11 18.39 3.20
C VAL A 180 6.82 19.86 3.56
N PRO A 181 5.65 20.41 3.16
CA PRO A 181 5.27 21.77 3.54
C PRO A 181 5.07 21.92 5.05
#